data_AF-A0A6A4RHS2-F1
#
_entry.id   AF-A0A6A4RHS2-F1
#
_cell.length_a   1.000
_cell.length_b   1.000
_cell.length_c   1.000
_cell.angle_alpha   90.00
_cell.angle_beta   90.00
_cell.angle_gamma   90.00
#
_symmetry.space_group_name_H-M   'P 1'
#
loop_
_entity.id
_entity.type
_entity.pdbx_description
1 polymer ?
#
loop_
_entity_poly.entity_id
_entity_poly.type
_entity_poly.pdbx_seq_one_letter_code
_entity_poly.pdbx_strand_id
1 'polypeptide(L)'
;YYDGTIFHRVVQEFIVQGGDPTGTGTGGESIYGRPFKDEFHSRLRFIRRGLVAMANAGPHDNGSQFFFTLARADELNNKHTIFGKVTGDTVYNLLRLTEVECDHEERPLNPHKIKTAEVLHSPFDDILPRETKKGKKDKDKEEGKKSQSKATKNFSLLSFGEEAEEEEEMVNQVSQTLKGKSKSSHDLLKDDPRLSSVPAVD
;
A
#
# COMPACT_ATOMS: atom_id res chain seq x y z
N TYR A 1 -5.20 -7.19 8.27
CA TYR A 1 -4.31 -6.85 9.41
C TYR A 1 -2.91 -6.55 8.92
N TYR A 2 -2.31 -7.43 8.12
CA TYR A 2 -0.97 -7.25 7.56
C TYR A 2 -0.89 -6.28 6.37
N ASP A 3 -2.01 -5.81 5.84
CA ASP A 3 -2.04 -4.88 4.70
C ASP A 3 -1.36 -3.54 5.06
N GLY A 4 -0.34 -3.19 4.28
CA GLY A 4 0.52 -2.03 4.47
C GLY A 4 1.65 -2.22 5.50
N THR A 5 1.79 -3.39 6.12
CA THR A 5 2.86 -3.65 7.10
C THR A 5 4.21 -3.81 6.41
N ILE A 6 5.28 -3.33 7.06
CA ILE A 6 6.64 -3.36 6.55
C ILE A 6 7.44 -4.56 7.08
N PHE A 7 8.46 -4.95 6.34
CA PHE A 7 9.59 -5.71 6.87
C PHE A 7 10.57 -4.73 7.53
N HIS A 8 10.51 -4.64 8.85
CA HIS A 8 11.21 -3.60 9.62
C HIS A 8 12.63 -4.00 10.01
N ARG A 9 13.00 -5.28 9.87
CA ARG A 9 14.33 -5.79 10.23
C ARG A 9 14.80 -6.84 9.23
N VAL A 10 16.01 -6.69 8.72
CA VAL A 10 16.65 -7.59 7.76
C VAL A 10 18.08 -7.86 8.21
N VAL A 11 18.37 -9.12 8.49
CA VAL A 11 19.72 -9.60 8.80
C VAL A 11 20.15 -10.50 7.66
N GLN A 12 21.12 -10.04 6.86
CA GLN A 12 21.62 -10.78 5.71
C GLN A 12 22.07 -12.18 6.11
N GLU A 13 21.72 -13.17 5.28
CA GLU A 13 22.00 -14.60 5.51
C GLU A 13 21.39 -15.19 6.79
N PHE A 14 20.49 -14.49 7.49
CA PHE A 14 19.87 -15.00 8.70
C PHE A 14 18.35 -14.96 8.63
N ILE A 15 17.75 -13.78 8.85
CA ILE A 15 16.30 -13.62 8.90
C ILE A 15 15.83 -12.31 8.27
N VAL A 16 14.58 -12.29 7.82
CA VAL A 16 13.83 -11.07 7.54
C VAL A 16 12.53 -11.08 8.35
N GLN A 17 12.30 -10.03 9.13
CA GLN A 17 11.23 -9.94 10.11
C GLN A 17 10.20 -8.87 9.72
N GLY A 18 8.93 -9.22 9.93
CA GLY A 18 7.78 -8.38 9.62
C GLY A 18 6.60 -8.71 10.52
N GLY A 19 5.39 -8.31 10.09
CA GLY A 19 4.16 -8.59 10.85
C GLY A 19 3.88 -7.60 12.00
N ASP A 20 4.60 -6.48 12.04
CA ASP A 20 4.33 -5.37 12.94
C ASP A 20 3.51 -4.26 12.23
N PRO A 21 2.26 -3.99 12.65
CA PRO A 21 1.46 -2.87 12.13
C PRO A 21 2.03 -1.47 12.39
N THR A 22 2.80 -1.27 13.46
CA THR A 22 3.42 0.03 13.76
C THR A 22 4.73 0.20 13.02
N GLY A 23 5.38 -0.91 12.63
CA GLY A 23 6.66 -0.92 11.93
C GLY A 23 7.83 -0.48 12.82
N THR A 24 7.67 -0.50 14.14
CA THR A 24 8.70 -0.15 15.13
C THR A 24 9.52 -1.36 15.56
N GLY A 25 9.02 -2.58 15.32
CA GLY A 25 9.62 -3.85 15.76
C GLY A 25 9.17 -4.30 17.15
N THR A 26 8.38 -3.49 17.85
CA THR A 26 7.86 -3.76 19.20
C THR A 26 6.34 -3.92 19.23
N GLY A 27 5.65 -3.57 18.14
CA GLY A 27 4.21 -3.65 18.04
C GLY A 27 3.70 -5.03 17.62
N GLY A 28 2.39 -5.15 17.53
CA GLY A 28 1.74 -6.38 17.09
C GLY A 28 1.00 -7.10 18.20
N GLU A 29 -0.16 -7.62 17.87
CA GLU A 29 -1.07 -8.27 18.83
C GLU A 29 -1.69 -9.50 18.20
N SER A 30 -1.85 -10.55 19.00
CA SER A 30 -2.52 -11.76 18.56
C SER A 30 -4.05 -11.57 18.44
N ILE A 31 -4.71 -12.54 17.83
CA ILE A 31 -6.17 -12.58 17.81
C ILE A 31 -6.79 -12.85 19.19
N TYR A 32 -6.02 -13.44 20.12
CA TYR A 32 -6.45 -13.82 21.46
C TYR A 32 -6.43 -12.67 22.47
N GLY A 33 -5.97 -11.47 22.07
CA GLY A 33 -5.85 -10.31 22.95
C GLY A 33 -4.71 -10.39 23.97
N ARG A 34 -3.89 -11.46 23.91
CA ARG A 34 -2.69 -11.68 24.72
C ARG A 34 -1.67 -12.51 23.94
N PRO A 35 -0.39 -12.47 24.28
CA PRO A 35 0.58 -13.36 23.68
C PRO A 35 0.20 -14.83 23.87
N PHE A 36 0.52 -15.68 22.89
CA PHE A 36 0.19 -17.11 22.94
C PHE A 36 1.44 -17.99 23.08
N LYS A 37 1.19 -19.22 23.53
CA LYS A 37 2.24 -20.19 23.88
C LYS A 37 3.11 -20.59 22.68
N ASP A 38 4.38 -20.89 22.92
CA ASP A 38 5.22 -21.55 21.92
C ASP A 38 4.78 -22.99 21.66
N GLU A 39 4.93 -23.43 20.42
CA GLU A 39 4.60 -24.78 19.97
C GLU A 39 5.78 -25.39 19.21
N PHE A 40 6.47 -26.34 19.83
CA PHE A 40 7.65 -26.99 19.26
C PHE A 40 7.34 -28.41 18.80
N HIS A 41 7.91 -28.80 17.66
CA HIS A 41 7.85 -30.17 17.16
C HIS A 41 9.23 -30.63 16.69
N SER A 42 9.69 -31.79 17.16
CA SER A 42 10.98 -32.42 16.79
C SER A 42 11.29 -32.55 15.29
N ARG A 43 10.26 -32.59 14.43
CA ARG A 43 10.39 -32.67 12.98
C ARG A 43 10.57 -31.30 12.31
N LEU A 44 10.18 -30.23 12.99
CA LEU A 44 10.28 -28.86 12.51
C LEU A 44 11.55 -28.23 13.09
N ARG A 45 12.57 -28.07 12.25
CA ARG A 45 13.87 -27.51 12.62
C ARG A 45 14.33 -26.52 11.57
N PHE A 46 15.10 -25.52 11.99
CA PHE A 46 15.63 -24.46 11.14
C PHE A 46 16.83 -24.89 10.29
N ILE A 47 16.68 -25.96 9.53
CA ILE A 47 17.76 -26.60 8.75
C ILE A 47 18.01 -25.94 7.38
N ARG A 48 17.08 -25.10 6.91
CA ARG A 48 17.09 -24.51 5.57
C ARG A 48 16.39 -23.17 5.56
N ARG A 49 16.63 -22.40 4.50
CA ARG A 49 15.92 -21.16 4.18
C ARG A 49 14.47 -21.40 3.76
N GLY A 50 13.66 -20.34 3.81
CA GLY A 50 12.26 -20.35 3.39
C GLY A 50 11.30 -20.96 4.42
N LEU A 51 11.72 -21.09 5.68
CA LEU A 51 10.81 -21.42 6.78
C LEU A 51 10.20 -20.15 7.36
N VAL A 52 8.95 -20.24 7.80
CA VAL A 52 8.20 -19.15 8.44
C VAL A 52 7.99 -19.49 9.91
N ALA A 53 8.38 -18.58 10.80
CA ALA A 53 8.30 -18.76 12.24
C ALA A 53 7.85 -17.48 12.96
N MET A 54 7.30 -17.65 14.16
CA MET A 54 6.88 -16.55 15.01
C MET A 54 8.08 -15.86 15.66
N ALA A 55 8.09 -14.52 15.63
CA ALA A 55 9.00 -13.74 16.45
C ALA A 55 8.44 -13.64 17.87
N ASN A 56 9.31 -13.81 18.86
CA ASN A 56 9.00 -13.67 20.28
C ASN A 56 10.18 -12.96 20.98
N ALA A 57 9.91 -12.27 22.09
CA ALA A 57 10.95 -11.67 22.94
C ALA A 57 11.30 -12.53 24.17
N GLY A 58 10.61 -13.67 24.31
CA GLY A 58 10.79 -14.63 25.40
C GLY A 58 9.79 -15.78 25.30
N PRO A 59 9.80 -16.69 26.30
CA PRO A 59 8.88 -17.83 26.32
C PRO A 59 7.41 -17.38 26.32
N HIS A 60 6.61 -17.99 25.45
CA HIS A 60 5.16 -17.77 25.33
C HIS A 60 4.75 -16.33 24.97
N ASP A 61 5.62 -15.60 24.27
CA ASP A 61 5.39 -14.21 23.87
C ASP A 61 5.08 -14.06 22.36
N ASN A 62 4.28 -15.00 21.80
CA ASN A 62 3.95 -14.92 20.38
C ASN A 62 2.80 -13.92 20.15
N GLY A 63 3.06 -12.91 19.30
CA GLY A 63 2.10 -11.88 18.93
C GLY A 63 1.62 -12.02 17.48
N SER A 64 1.82 -10.98 16.68
CA SER A 64 1.60 -11.00 15.22
C SER A 64 2.90 -10.97 14.40
N GLN A 65 4.03 -10.71 15.05
CA GLN A 65 5.30 -10.61 14.36
C GLN A 65 5.80 -12.01 13.94
N PHE A 66 6.34 -12.08 12.74
CA PHE A 66 6.90 -13.31 12.18
C PHE A 66 8.15 -12.98 11.38
N PHE A 67 8.96 -14.00 11.12
CA PHE A 67 10.14 -13.88 10.29
C PHE A 67 10.25 -15.04 9.31
N PHE A 68 10.95 -14.77 8.21
CA PHE A 68 11.41 -15.78 7.28
C PHE A 68 12.88 -16.06 7.51
N THR A 69 13.26 -17.32 7.35
CA THR A 69 14.67 -17.73 7.38
C THR A 69 15.31 -17.61 6.00
N LEU A 70 16.53 -17.06 5.97
CA LEU A 70 17.32 -16.86 4.76
C LEU A 70 18.47 -17.87 4.65
N ALA A 71 18.91 -18.41 5.78
CA ALA A 71 19.81 -19.55 5.85
C ALA A 71 19.41 -20.51 6.98
N ARG A 72 20.32 -21.43 7.32
CA ARG A 72 20.17 -22.35 8.43
C ARG A 72 20.36 -21.58 9.75
N ALA A 73 19.43 -21.74 10.69
CA ALA A 73 19.39 -20.98 11.93
C ALA A 73 19.19 -21.92 13.13
N ASP A 74 20.17 -22.80 13.38
CA ASP A 74 20.04 -23.86 14.38
C ASP A 74 19.85 -23.33 15.82
N GLU A 75 20.33 -22.13 16.08
CA GLU A 75 20.22 -21.42 17.35
C GLU A 75 18.80 -21.00 17.73
N LEU A 76 17.88 -20.98 16.76
CA LEU A 76 16.47 -20.65 16.93
C LEU A 76 15.62 -21.89 17.24
N ASN A 77 16.19 -23.09 17.13
CA ASN A 77 15.49 -24.35 17.44
C ASN A 77 15.02 -24.36 18.90
N ASN A 78 13.78 -24.80 19.13
CA ASN A 78 13.12 -24.82 20.44
C ASN A 78 12.99 -23.45 21.13
N LYS A 79 13.16 -22.35 20.37
CA LYS A 79 12.91 -20.98 20.84
C LYS A 79 11.75 -20.33 20.10
N HIS A 80 11.65 -20.57 18.79
CA HIS A 80 10.61 -19.99 17.94
C HIS A 80 9.70 -21.07 17.35
N THR A 81 8.40 -20.75 17.29
CA THR A 81 7.37 -21.64 16.72
C THR A 81 7.43 -21.60 15.20
N ILE A 82 7.75 -22.72 14.56
CA ILE A 82 7.69 -22.88 13.10
C ILE A 82 6.27 -23.28 12.71
N PHE A 83 5.61 -22.46 11.89
CA PHE A 83 4.22 -22.72 11.46
C PHE A 83 4.06 -22.85 9.94
N GLY A 84 5.11 -22.56 9.15
CA GLY A 84 4.98 -22.60 7.70
C GLY A 84 6.30 -22.70 6.94
N LYS A 85 6.17 -22.84 5.62
CA LYS A 85 7.27 -22.77 4.65
C LYS A 85 6.81 -22.04 3.40
N VAL A 86 7.74 -21.34 2.75
CA VAL A 86 7.55 -20.71 1.45
C VAL A 86 7.62 -21.79 0.36
N THR A 87 6.79 -21.68 -0.68
CA THR A 87 6.77 -22.61 -1.81
C THR A 87 7.98 -22.37 -2.71
N GLY A 88 8.54 -23.45 -3.29
CA GLY A 88 9.79 -23.40 -4.08
C GLY A 88 9.81 -22.28 -5.13
N ASP A 89 8.72 -22.17 -5.88
CA ASP A 89 8.57 -21.24 -7.00
C ASP A 89 8.58 -19.77 -6.54
N THR A 90 8.27 -19.50 -5.27
CA THR A 90 8.22 -18.14 -4.70
C THR A 90 9.39 -17.82 -3.76
N VAL A 91 10.32 -18.76 -3.53
CA VAL A 91 11.49 -18.53 -2.65
C VAL A 91 12.37 -17.41 -3.17
N TYR A 92 12.47 -17.21 -4.48
CA TYR A 92 13.26 -16.10 -5.03
C TYR A 92 12.70 -14.73 -4.63
N ASN A 93 11.38 -14.59 -4.53
CA ASN A 93 10.75 -13.34 -4.07
C ASN A 93 11.12 -13.02 -2.62
N LEU A 94 11.31 -14.06 -1.79
CA LEU A 94 11.80 -13.89 -0.43
C LEU A 94 13.25 -13.39 -0.41
N LEU A 95 14.13 -13.91 -1.26
CA LEU A 95 15.52 -13.44 -1.34
C LEU A 95 15.60 -11.98 -1.78
N ARG A 96 14.71 -11.57 -2.68
CA ARG A 96 14.60 -10.17 -3.10
C ARG A 96 14.25 -9.22 -1.96
N LEU A 97 13.57 -9.70 -0.90
CA LEU A 97 13.31 -8.86 0.29
C LEU A 97 14.59 -8.47 1.05
N THR A 98 15.69 -9.17 0.81
CA THR A 98 16.97 -8.94 1.47
C THR A 98 17.90 -8.00 0.71
N GLU A 99 17.57 -7.73 -0.56
CA GLU A 99 18.32 -6.85 -1.46
C GLU A 99 18.00 -5.37 -1.15
N VAL A 100 18.15 -4.99 0.12
CA VAL A 100 17.87 -3.65 0.63
C VAL A 100 19.02 -3.17 1.50
N GLU A 101 19.39 -1.90 1.33
CA GLU A 101 20.34 -1.23 2.21
C GLU A 101 19.72 -1.06 3.59
N CYS A 102 20.44 -1.51 4.62
CA CYS A 102 20.02 -1.45 6.01
C CYS A 102 20.88 -0.46 6.79
N ASP A 103 20.29 0.15 7.81
CA ASP A 103 20.99 1.00 8.77
C ASP A 103 21.69 0.17 9.86
N HIS A 104 22.26 0.85 10.86
CA HIS A 104 22.95 0.23 11.98
C HIS A 104 22.04 -0.58 12.92
N GLU A 105 20.72 -0.39 12.86
CA GLU A 105 19.73 -1.12 13.65
C GLU A 105 19.12 -2.28 12.86
N GLU A 106 19.76 -2.70 11.76
CA GLU A 106 19.29 -3.75 10.86
C GLU A 106 17.94 -3.40 10.20
N ARG A 107 17.57 -2.12 10.19
CA ARG A 107 16.33 -1.63 9.58
C ARG A 107 16.59 -1.19 8.14
N PRO A 108 15.81 -1.68 7.16
CA PRO A 108 15.96 -1.24 5.78
C PRO A 108 15.64 0.24 5.61
N LEU A 109 16.46 0.97 4.85
CA LEU A 109 16.19 2.36 4.46
C LEU A 109 14.89 2.49 3.67
N ASN A 110 14.66 1.54 2.76
CA ASN A 110 13.46 1.43 1.95
C ASN A 110 12.78 0.07 2.17
N PRO A 111 12.00 -0.09 3.26
CA PRO A 111 11.46 -1.38 3.62
C PRO A 111 10.32 -1.81 2.69
N HIS A 112 10.36 -3.06 2.26
CA HIS A 112 9.27 -3.69 1.52
C HIS A 112 8.00 -3.80 2.37
N LYS A 113 6.84 -3.79 1.70
CA LYS A 113 5.52 -3.80 2.33
C LYS A 113 4.65 -4.93 1.82
N ILE A 114 3.88 -5.52 2.72
CA ILE A 114 2.79 -6.44 2.37
C ILE A 114 1.63 -5.60 1.85
N LYS A 115 1.23 -5.79 0.59
CA LYS A 115 0.11 -5.04 0.00
C LYS A 115 -1.24 -5.62 0.44
N THR A 116 -1.41 -6.91 0.19
CA THR A 116 -2.61 -7.67 0.47
C THR A 116 -2.21 -9.09 0.88
N ALA A 117 -3.09 -9.78 1.61
CA ALA A 117 -2.94 -11.19 1.93
C ALA A 117 -4.22 -11.94 1.55
N GLU A 118 -4.08 -13.07 0.86
CA GLU A 118 -5.17 -13.92 0.43
C GLU A 118 -4.98 -15.34 1.00
N VAL A 119 -6.07 -15.92 1.52
CA VAL A 119 -6.07 -17.29 2.03
C VAL A 119 -6.58 -18.22 0.94
N LEU A 120 -5.67 -19.00 0.33
CA LEU A 120 -6.02 -19.93 -0.76
C LEU A 120 -6.78 -21.16 -0.25
N HIS A 121 -6.42 -21.64 0.95
CA HIS A 121 -7.06 -22.80 1.58
C HIS A 121 -7.04 -22.63 3.10
N SER A 122 -8.22 -22.63 3.73
CA SER A 122 -8.38 -22.62 5.18
C SER A 122 -8.70 -24.04 5.65
N PRO A 123 -7.88 -24.65 6.52
CA PRO A 123 -8.19 -25.94 7.13
C PRO A 123 -9.13 -25.82 8.35
N PHE A 124 -9.48 -24.60 8.76
CA PHE A 124 -10.33 -24.31 9.90
C PHE A 124 -11.64 -23.66 9.43
N ASP A 125 -12.75 -24.20 9.88
CA ASP A 125 -14.10 -23.76 9.50
C ASP A 125 -14.68 -22.71 10.47
N ASP A 126 -14.10 -22.59 11.68
CA ASP A 126 -14.61 -21.80 12.80
C ASP A 126 -13.95 -20.41 12.92
N ILE A 127 -13.04 -20.06 12.03
CA ILE A 127 -12.34 -18.77 12.06
C ILE A 127 -13.26 -17.67 11.53
N LEU A 128 -13.73 -16.81 12.44
CA LEU A 128 -14.48 -15.60 12.11
C LEU A 128 -13.58 -14.35 12.22
N PRO A 129 -13.34 -13.60 11.12
CA PRO A 129 -12.56 -12.38 11.15
C PRO A 129 -13.18 -11.32 12.07
N ARG A 130 -12.34 -10.66 12.89
CA ARG A 130 -12.77 -9.52 13.70
C ARG A 130 -13.01 -8.29 12.81
N GLU A 131 -14.06 -7.53 13.10
CA GLU A 131 -14.30 -6.22 12.47
C GLU A 131 -13.15 -5.25 12.83
N THR A 132 -12.35 -4.87 11.84
CA THR A 132 -11.23 -3.95 12.05
C THR A 132 -11.71 -2.50 12.01
N LYS A 133 -11.12 -1.62 12.84
CA LYS A 133 -11.42 -0.18 12.84
C LYS A 133 -11.13 0.50 11.48
N LYS A 134 -10.22 -0.05 10.67
CA LYS A 134 -9.98 0.41 9.29
C LYS A 134 -11.19 0.12 8.39
N GLY A 135 -11.77 -1.08 8.47
CA GLY A 135 -13.01 -1.42 7.77
C GLY A 135 -14.20 -0.54 8.18
N LYS A 136 -14.28 -0.14 9.46
CA LYS A 136 -15.26 0.89 9.92
C LYS A 136 -14.99 2.26 9.31
N LYS A 137 -13.75 2.75 9.34
CA LYS A 137 -13.40 4.04 8.70
C LYS A 137 -13.63 4.06 7.19
N ASP A 138 -13.43 2.95 6.51
CA ASP A 138 -13.67 2.85 5.06
C ASP A 138 -15.17 2.72 4.74
N LYS A 139 -15.95 1.98 5.55
CA LYS A 139 -17.43 1.97 5.49
C LYS A 139 -18.03 3.35 5.81
N ASP A 140 -17.58 4.00 6.88
CA ASP A 140 -18.01 5.35 7.27
C ASP A 140 -17.59 6.41 6.22
N LYS A 141 -16.48 6.18 5.48
CA LYS A 141 -16.05 7.03 4.36
C LYS A 141 -16.84 6.77 3.07
N GLU A 142 -17.28 5.54 2.80
CA GLU A 142 -18.18 5.24 1.68
C GLU A 142 -19.56 5.85 1.91
N GLU A 143 -20.09 5.79 3.14
CA GLU A 143 -21.35 6.45 3.49
C GLU A 143 -21.21 7.98 3.59
N GLY A 144 -20.02 8.49 3.93
CA GLY A 144 -19.73 9.93 4.06
C GLY A 144 -19.36 10.68 2.77
N LYS A 145 -19.18 10.00 1.63
CA LYS A 145 -18.84 10.66 0.35
C LYS A 145 -20.08 11.09 -0.45
N LYS A 146 -20.82 12.05 0.10
CA LYS A 146 -21.61 13.03 -0.66
C LYS A 146 -21.46 14.42 -0.04
N SER A 147 -20.26 14.97 -0.09
CA SER A 147 -20.09 16.43 -0.03
C SER A 147 -19.03 16.84 -1.04
N GLN A 148 -19.46 17.56 -2.08
CA GLN A 148 -18.57 18.23 -3.01
C GLN A 148 -17.78 19.28 -2.22
N SER A 149 -16.51 19.02 -1.90
CA SER A 149 -15.61 20.08 -1.48
C SER A 149 -15.37 20.98 -2.69
N LYS A 150 -15.98 22.17 -2.70
CA LYS A 150 -15.65 23.22 -3.67
C LYS A 150 -14.15 23.50 -3.54
N ALA A 151 -13.39 23.29 -4.60
CA ALA A 151 -12.01 23.70 -4.69
C ALA A 151 -11.94 25.22 -4.51
N THR A 152 -11.30 25.68 -3.43
CA THR A 152 -11.03 27.10 -3.23
C THR A 152 -9.88 27.47 -4.17
N LYS A 153 -10.20 28.23 -5.22
CA LYS A 153 -9.23 28.76 -6.18
C LYS A 153 -8.44 29.90 -5.54
N ASN A 154 -7.38 29.57 -4.81
CA ASN A 154 -6.42 30.56 -4.32
C ASN A 154 -5.10 30.33 -5.06
N PHE A 155 -4.95 30.96 -6.23
CA PHE A 155 -3.77 30.79 -7.08
C PHE A 155 -2.54 31.55 -6.56
N SER A 156 -2.71 32.49 -5.62
CA SER A 156 -1.62 33.32 -5.07
C SER A 156 -0.55 32.58 -4.26
N LEU A 157 -0.76 31.30 -3.93
CA LEU A 157 0.23 30.45 -3.24
C LEU A 157 1.15 29.69 -4.19
N LEU A 158 0.92 29.78 -5.50
CA LEU A 158 1.74 29.11 -6.51
C LEU A 158 2.54 30.14 -7.30
N SER A 159 3.81 29.83 -7.58
CA SER A 159 4.73 30.69 -8.36
C SER A 159 4.27 30.96 -9.81
N PHE A 160 3.19 30.32 -10.25
CA PHE A 160 2.56 30.46 -11.58
C PHE A 160 1.11 30.97 -11.48
N GLY A 161 0.72 31.51 -10.32
CA GLY A 161 -0.66 31.89 -10.06
C GLY A 161 -1.16 33.06 -10.91
N GLU A 162 -0.29 34.01 -11.21
CA GLU A 162 -0.63 35.21 -12.00
C GLU A 162 -0.96 34.85 -13.46
N GLU A 163 -0.15 34.00 -14.10
CA GLU A 163 -0.40 33.55 -15.48
C GLU A 163 -1.69 32.72 -15.59
N ALA A 164 -2.00 31.91 -14.58
CA ALA A 164 -3.23 31.13 -14.54
C ALA A 164 -4.49 31.98 -14.30
N GLU A 165 -4.38 33.06 -13.53
CA GLU A 165 -5.47 34.03 -13.34
C GLU A 165 -5.75 34.80 -14.64
N GLU A 166 -4.71 35.26 -15.34
CA GLU A 166 -4.84 35.92 -16.64
C GLU A 166 -5.48 35.00 -17.70
N GLU A 167 -5.11 33.71 -17.72
CA GLU A 167 -5.69 32.74 -18.65
C GLU A 167 -7.16 32.43 -18.33
N GLU A 168 -7.54 32.30 -17.04
CA GLU A 168 -8.94 32.13 -16.66
C GLU A 168 -9.79 33.37 -16.98
N GLU A 169 -9.24 34.58 -16.84
CA GLU A 169 -9.92 35.82 -17.24
C GLU A 169 -10.15 35.86 -18.75
N MET A 170 -9.15 35.50 -19.56
CA MET A 170 -9.30 35.38 -21.01
C MET A 170 -10.38 34.34 -21.39
N VAL A 171 -10.34 33.15 -20.78
CA VAL A 171 -11.31 32.08 -21.07
C VAL A 171 -12.72 32.50 -20.67
N ASN A 172 -12.89 33.23 -19.57
CA ASN A 172 -14.18 33.77 -19.14
C ASN A 172 -14.70 34.85 -20.09
N GLN A 173 -13.84 35.75 -20.57
CA GLN A 173 -14.22 36.75 -21.58
C GLN A 173 -14.64 36.08 -22.89
N VAL A 174 -13.88 35.10 -23.37
CA VAL A 174 -14.21 34.31 -24.58
C VAL A 174 -15.52 33.53 -24.38
N SER A 175 -15.74 32.94 -23.21
CA SER A 175 -16.98 32.22 -22.90
C SER A 175 -18.21 33.15 -22.80
N GLN A 176 -18.03 34.38 -22.31
CA GLN A 176 -19.09 35.39 -22.29
C GLN A 176 -19.42 35.91 -23.69
N THR A 177 -18.42 36.12 -24.54
CA THR A 177 -18.63 36.54 -25.94
C THR A 177 -19.26 35.45 -26.81
N LEU A 178 -19.04 34.18 -26.48
CA LEU A 178 -19.63 33.03 -27.17
C LEU A 178 -20.99 32.60 -26.58
N LYS A 179 -21.46 33.23 -25.51
CA LYS A 179 -22.70 32.83 -24.83
C LYS A 179 -23.92 33.09 -25.73
N GLY A 180 -24.56 32.01 -26.18
CA GLY A 180 -25.84 32.04 -26.91
C GLY A 180 -25.77 31.89 -28.42
N LYS A 181 -24.59 31.69 -29.02
CA LYS A 181 -24.47 31.33 -30.44
C LYS A 181 -23.44 30.23 -30.62
N SER A 182 -23.88 29.01 -30.90
CA SER A 182 -23.04 27.97 -31.50
C SER A 182 -22.65 28.44 -32.90
N LYS A 183 -21.54 29.16 -33.00
CA LYS A 183 -20.99 29.59 -34.29
C LYS A 183 -20.16 28.45 -34.87
N SER A 184 -20.52 28.03 -36.07
CA SER A 184 -19.67 27.21 -36.94
C SER A 184 -18.41 28.00 -37.32
N SER A 185 -17.30 27.33 -37.63
CA SER A 185 -16.06 27.96 -38.12
C SER A 185 -16.31 28.92 -39.30
N HIS A 186 -17.38 28.67 -40.07
CA HIS A 186 -17.80 29.50 -41.20
C HIS A 186 -18.40 30.87 -40.82
N ASP A 187 -18.83 31.04 -39.57
CA ASP A 187 -19.56 32.22 -39.08
C ASP A 187 -18.66 33.24 -38.36
N LEU A 188 -17.37 32.88 -38.23
CA LEU A 188 -16.31 33.70 -37.61
C LEU A 188 -15.48 34.49 -38.63
N LEU A 189 -15.64 34.24 -39.93
CA LEU A 189 -14.76 34.74 -40.99
C LEU A 189 -15.43 35.84 -41.82
N LYS A 190 -15.96 36.88 -41.17
CA LYS A 190 -16.59 38.02 -41.88
C LYS A 190 -15.60 38.97 -42.54
N ASP A 191 -14.30 38.78 -42.32
CA ASP A 191 -13.26 39.73 -42.73
C ASP A 191 -12.31 39.21 -43.82
N ASP A 192 -12.49 37.99 -44.33
CA ASP A 192 -11.65 37.42 -45.41
C ASP A 192 -12.40 37.37 -46.76
N PRO A 193 -12.01 38.18 -47.77
CA PRO A 193 -12.71 38.29 -49.06
C PRO A 193 -12.61 37.03 -49.96
N ARG A 194 -11.96 35.95 -49.52
CA ARG A 194 -11.80 34.70 -50.30
C ARG A 194 -12.77 33.57 -49.90
N LEU A 195 -13.57 33.75 -48.84
CA LEU A 195 -14.43 32.69 -48.29
C LEU A 195 -15.90 33.14 -48.33
N SER A 196 -16.77 32.31 -48.94
CA SER A 196 -18.20 32.61 -49.06
C SER A 196 -19.02 31.89 -47.98
N SER A 197 -19.93 32.60 -47.33
CA SER A 197 -20.84 32.06 -46.31
C SER A 197 -22.00 31.21 -46.85
N VAL A 198 -22.05 30.97 -48.16
CA VAL A 198 -23.10 30.18 -48.80
C VAL A 198 -22.60 28.74 -48.99
N PRO A 199 -23.33 27.72 -48.52
CA PRO A 199 -22.97 26.34 -48.80
C PRO A 199 -23.06 26.06 -50.30
N ALA A 200 -22.04 25.43 -50.89
CA ALA A 200 -22.10 24.94 -52.26
C ALA A 200 -23.12 23.79 -52.31
N VAL A 201 -24.23 24.01 -53.00
CA VAL A 201 -25.27 22.99 -53.23
C VAL A 201 -25.08 22.46 -54.64
N ASP A 202 -24.85 21.15 -54.76
CA ASP A 202 -25.08 20.38 -55.99
C ASP A 202 -26.51 19.80 -55.97
#